data_AF-A0A7C4YY16-F1
#
_entry.id   AF-A0A7C4YY16-F1
#
_cell.length_a   1.000
_cell.length_b   1.000
_cell.length_c   1.000
_cell.angle_alpha   90.00
_cell.angle_beta   90.00
_cell.angle_gamma   90.00
#
_symmetry.space_group_name_H-M   'P 1'
#
loop_
_entity.id
_entity.type
_entity.pdbx_description
1 polymer ?
#
loop_
_entity_poly.entity_id
_entity_poly.type
_entity_poly.pdbx_seq_one_letter_code
_entity_poly.pdbx_strand_id
1 'polypeptide(L)'
;AAREAGGVVHRGGSFITIEGPRFSTKAESNTYRAWGMSIIGMTASPEAFLAREAEICYATMAHVTDYDVWHVSEEPVTVDIVIQTLNKNTALAQETIKILARNLKRERDCECDRALSTALITHADTIPAGIRKKLDLLVKKYM
;
A
#
# COMPACT_ATOMS: atom_id res chain seq x y z
N ALA A 1 -2.56 16.20 8.22
CA ALA A 1 -3.24 15.44 7.15
C ALA A 1 -4.41 14.62 7.69
N ALA A 2 -4.35 13.28 7.86
CA ALA A 2 -5.57 12.50 8.15
C ALA A 2 -6.31 12.90 9.46
N ARG A 3 -5.57 13.10 10.56
CA ARG A 3 -6.14 13.61 11.83
C ARG A 3 -6.69 15.03 11.71
N GLU A 4 -6.06 15.85 10.89
CA GLU A 4 -6.44 17.25 10.65
C GLU A 4 -7.68 17.35 9.77
N ALA A 5 -7.88 16.39 8.85
CA ALA A 5 -9.11 16.20 8.09
C ALA A 5 -10.26 15.63 8.95
N GLY A 6 -10.07 15.44 10.26
CA GLY A 6 -11.07 14.93 11.20
C GLY A 6 -11.18 13.40 11.27
N GLY A 7 -10.26 12.65 10.65
CA GLY A 7 -10.25 11.20 10.68
C GLY A 7 -9.74 10.61 11.99
N VAL A 8 -10.33 9.49 12.42
CA VAL A 8 -9.74 8.61 13.44
C VAL A 8 -8.61 7.81 12.79
N VAL A 9 -7.41 7.86 13.36
CA VAL A 9 -6.20 7.31 12.72
C VAL A 9 -5.46 6.37 13.66
N HIS A 10 -5.23 5.16 13.17
CA HIS A 10 -4.30 4.19 13.75
C HIS A 10 -2.97 4.27 12.99
N ARG A 11 -1.85 4.40 13.71
CA ARG A 11 -0.51 4.37 13.09
C ARG A 11 0.11 2.99 13.28
N GLY A 12 0.74 2.48 12.22
CA GLY A 12 1.31 1.14 12.20
C GLY A 12 0.29 0.08 11.80
N GLY A 13 0.62 -1.18 12.09
CA GLY A 13 -0.15 -2.35 11.68
C GLY A 13 0.43 -3.03 10.45
N SER A 14 0.17 -4.34 10.35
CA SER A 14 0.63 -5.17 9.24
C SER A 14 -0.50 -5.37 8.24
N PHE A 15 -0.22 -5.17 6.96
CA PHE A 15 -1.18 -5.33 5.86
C PHE A 15 -0.92 -6.67 5.17
N ILE A 16 -1.94 -7.53 5.09
CA ILE A 16 -1.88 -8.74 4.26
C ILE A 16 -2.58 -8.49 2.92
N THR A 17 -1.86 -8.73 1.82
CA THR A 17 -2.45 -8.70 0.47
C THR A 17 -2.80 -10.12 0.05
N ILE A 18 -4.07 -10.35 -0.30
CA ILE A 18 -4.54 -11.61 -0.89
C ILE A 18 -4.89 -11.40 -2.37
N GLU A 19 -4.98 -12.49 -3.14
CA GLU A 19 -5.23 -12.41 -4.58
C GLU A 19 -6.64 -11.88 -4.92
N GLY A 20 -7.67 -12.26 -4.15
CA GLY A 20 -9.06 -12.02 -4.55
C GLY A 20 -9.49 -12.88 -5.76
N PRO A 21 -10.62 -12.56 -6.42
CA PRO A 21 -11.62 -11.54 -6.09
C PRO A 21 -12.55 -11.96 -4.93
N ARG A 22 -12.46 -13.21 -4.47
CA ARG A 22 -13.24 -13.67 -3.32
C ARG A 22 -12.71 -13.06 -2.02
N PHE A 23 -13.60 -12.87 -1.06
CA PHE A 23 -13.20 -12.63 0.32
C PHE A 23 -12.58 -13.89 0.94
N SER A 24 -11.88 -13.68 2.04
CA SER A 24 -11.33 -14.76 2.85
C SER A 24 -12.44 -15.63 3.42
N THR A 25 -12.14 -16.91 3.62
CA THR A 25 -12.91 -17.77 4.51
C THR A 25 -12.58 -17.43 5.96
N LYS A 26 -13.46 -17.81 6.90
CA LYS A 26 -13.23 -17.61 8.34
C LYS A 26 -11.91 -18.23 8.83
N ALA A 27 -11.53 -19.38 8.27
CA ALA A 27 -10.28 -20.05 8.60
C ALA A 27 -9.06 -19.22 8.15
N GLU A 28 -9.11 -18.65 6.95
CA GLU A 28 -8.06 -17.75 6.44
C GLU A 28 -7.97 -16.47 7.29
N SER A 29 -9.09 -15.80 7.56
CA SER A 29 -9.11 -14.60 8.40
C SER A 29 -8.52 -14.85 9.79
N ASN A 30 -8.86 -15.98 10.41
CA ASN A 30 -8.29 -16.38 11.70
C ASN A 30 -6.77 -16.67 11.60
N THR A 31 -6.32 -17.26 10.49
CA THR A 31 -4.91 -17.51 10.24
C THR A 31 -4.13 -16.19 10.13
N TYR A 32 -4.62 -15.22 9.35
CA TYR A 32 -3.97 -13.92 9.20
C TYR A 32 -3.92 -13.14 10.52
N ARG A 33 -4.99 -13.22 11.32
CA ARG A 33 -5.00 -12.65 12.68
C ARG A 33 -3.97 -13.33 13.59
N ALA A 34 -3.86 -14.65 13.53
CA ALA A 34 -2.85 -15.39 14.28
C ALA A 34 -1.41 -15.02 13.86
N TRP A 35 -1.20 -14.60 12.61
CA TRP A 35 0.07 -14.04 12.13
C TRP A 35 0.33 -12.60 12.60
N GLY A 36 -0.64 -11.97 13.29
CA GLY A 36 -0.54 -10.57 13.72
C GLY A 36 -0.88 -9.55 12.63
N MET A 37 -1.53 -9.97 11.54
CA MET A 37 -2.00 -9.05 10.50
C MET A 37 -3.12 -8.16 11.05
N SER A 38 -3.02 -6.86 10.78
CA SER A 38 -3.94 -5.86 11.28
C SER A 38 -5.08 -5.57 10.30
N ILE A 39 -4.76 -5.53 9.01
CA ILE A 39 -5.72 -5.24 7.93
C ILE A 39 -5.43 -6.11 6.70
N ILE A 40 -6.45 -6.32 5.88
CA ILE A 40 -6.42 -7.14 4.67
C ILE A 40 -6.87 -6.31 3.46
N GLY A 41 -6.33 -6.61 2.28
CA GLY A 41 -6.83 -6.11 1.01
C GLY A 41 -6.20 -6.85 -0.17
N MET A 42 -6.32 -6.28 -1.38
CA MET A 42 -5.98 -6.99 -2.63
C MET A 42 -5.03 -6.21 -3.55
N THR A 43 -4.59 -5.00 -3.18
CA THR A 43 -3.92 -4.08 -4.13
C THR A 43 -2.53 -3.59 -3.70
N ALA A 44 -2.19 -3.66 -2.41
CA ALA A 44 -0.94 -3.07 -1.90
C ALA A 44 0.31 -3.82 -2.40
N SER A 45 0.19 -5.11 -2.71
CA SER A 45 1.22 -5.92 -3.38
C SER A 45 0.73 -6.32 -4.77
N PRO A 46 1.52 -6.12 -5.84
CA PRO A 46 2.93 -5.72 -5.87
C PRO A 46 3.21 -4.20 -5.89
N GLU A 47 2.19 -3.34 -5.73
CA GLU A 47 2.35 -1.87 -5.87
C GLU A 47 3.47 -1.30 -4.98
N ALA A 48 3.53 -1.70 -3.71
CA ALA A 48 4.57 -1.25 -2.77
C ALA A 48 5.98 -1.72 -3.19
N PHE A 49 6.09 -2.90 -3.80
CA PHE A 49 7.37 -3.46 -4.27
C PHE A 49 7.87 -2.66 -5.47
N LEU A 50 6.99 -2.43 -6.44
CA LEU A 50 7.30 -1.66 -7.65
C LEU A 50 7.66 -0.21 -7.32
N ALA A 51 6.96 0.42 -6.38
CA ALA A 51 7.29 1.76 -5.92
C ALA A 51 8.68 1.82 -5.28
N ARG A 52 9.06 0.78 -4.53
CA ARG A 52 10.40 0.67 -3.93
C ARG A 52 11.48 0.48 -5.00
N GLU A 53 11.26 -0.38 -5.98
CA GLU A 53 12.18 -0.58 -7.12
C GLU A 53 12.35 0.70 -7.95
N ALA A 54 11.30 1.52 -8.03
CA ALA A 54 11.32 2.83 -8.69
C ALA A 54 11.87 3.98 -7.81
N GLU A 55 12.35 3.69 -6.60
CA GLU A 55 12.91 4.69 -5.67
C GLU A 55 11.93 5.81 -5.29
N ILE A 56 10.63 5.46 -5.24
CA ILE A 56 9.52 6.35 -4.87
C ILE A 56 9.21 6.17 -3.37
N CYS A 57 9.07 7.29 -2.64
CA CYS A 57 8.58 7.24 -1.27
C CYS A 57 7.12 6.80 -1.25
N TYR A 58 6.87 5.57 -0.80
CA TYR A 58 5.55 4.96 -0.78
C TYR A 58 4.98 4.87 0.64
N ALA A 59 3.70 5.18 0.80
CA ALA A 59 2.95 4.98 2.02
C ALA A 59 1.48 4.66 1.70
N THR A 60 0.89 3.76 2.47
CA THR A 60 -0.52 3.38 2.31
C THR A 60 -1.39 4.11 3.33
N MET A 61 -2.43 4.79 2.85
CA MET A 61 -3.54 5.27 3.68
C MET A 61 -4.72 4.31 3.49
N ALA A 62 -4.80 3.30 4.36
CA ALA A 62 -5.87 2.31 4.31
C ALA A 62 -7.12 2.82 5.04
N HIS A 63 -8.28 2.61 4.44
CA HIS A 63 -9.58 2.90 5.03
C HIS A 63 -10.28 1.59 5.37
N VAL A 64 -10.58 1.37 6.64
CA VAL A 64 -11.32 0.18 7.08
C VAL A 64 -12.77 0.30 6.63
N THR A 65 -13.24 -0.66 5.83
CA THR A 65 -14.61 -0.71 5.30
C THR A 65 -15.51 -1.68 6.05
N ASP A 66 -14.91 -2.70 6.64
CA ASP A 66 -15.57 -3.82 7.29
C ASP A 66 -14.54 -4.58 8.15
N TYR A 67 -15.01 -5.57 8.91
CA TYR A 67 -14.19 -6.42 9.76
C TYR A 67 -13.86 -7.77 9.13
N ASP A 68 -13.93 -7.94 7.80
CA ASP A 68 -13.81 -9.24 7.15
C ASP A 68 -14.79 -10.27 7.77
N VAL A 69 -14.62 -11.57 7.54
CA VAL A 69 -15.56 -12.61 7.98
C VAL A 69 -15.29 -13.19 9.38
N TRP A 70 -14.37 -12.60 10.16
CA TRP A 70 -14.01 -13.14 11.49
C TRP A 70 -14.96 -12.69 12.61
N HIS A 71 -15.62 -11.54 12.44
CA HIS A 71 -16.47 -10.97 13.47
C HIS A 71 -17.83 -11.70 13.48
N VAL A 72 -18.12 -12.41 14.57
CA VAL A 72 -19.31 -13.28 14.67
C VAL A 72 -20.58 -12.49 15.02
N SER A 73 -20.44 -11.25 15.51
CA SER A 73 -21.56 -10.41 15.96
C SER A 73 -21.99 -9.32 14.98
N GLU A 74 -21.43 -9.28 13.76
CA GLU A 74 -21.88 -8.39 12.68
C GLU A 74 -22.27 -9.22 11.46
N GLU A 75 -23.19 -8.71 10.63
CA GLU A 75 -23.61 -9.37 9.41
C GLU A 75 -22.42 -9.61 8.47
N PRO A 76 -22.40 -10.71 7.69
CA PRO A 76 -21.35 -10.96 6.70
C PRO A 76 -21.16 -9.75 5.79
N VAL A 77 -19.91 -9.42 5.46
CA VAL A 77 -19.61 -8.30 4.55
C VAL A 77 -20.38 -8.45 3.23
N THR A 78 -21.21 -7.46 2.92
CA THR A 78 -21.91 -7.35 1.64
C THR A 78 -21.32 -6.19 0.83
N VAL A 79 -21.45 -6.26 -0.49
CA VAL A 79 -20.96 -5.22 -1.40
C VAL A 79 -21.60 -3.86 -1.06
N ASP A 80 -22.87 -3.83 -0.67
CA ASP A 80 -23.59 -2.59 -0.35
C ASP A 80 -23.04 -1.87 0.90
N ILE A 81 -22.73 -2.62 1.97
CA ILE A 81 -22.12 -2.06 3.20
C ILE A 81 -20.74 -1.47 2.88
N VAL A 82 -19.97 -2.16 2.04
CA VAL A 82 -18.66 -1.69 1.58
C VAL A 82 -18.82 -0.38 0.80
N ILE A 83 -19.75 -0.31 -0.16
CA ILE A 83 -19.98 0.90 -0.97
C ILE A 83 -20.40 2.12 -0.11
N GLN A 84 -21.30 1.93 0.85
CA GLN A 84 -21.73 3.03 1.72
C GLN A 84 -20.57 3.57 2.56
N THR A 85 -19.75 2.68 3.13
CA THR A 85 -18.59 3.04 3.94
C THR A 85 -17.50 3.68 3.07
N LEU A 86 -17.28 3.17 1.85
CA LEU A 86 -16.37 3.76 0.87
C LEU A 86 -16.74 5.20 0.53
N ASN A 87 -18.02 5.51 0.30
CA ASN A 87 -18.46 6.86 -0.02
C ASN A 87 -18.19 7.85 1.13
N LYS A 88 -18.44 7.45 2.37
CA LYS A 88 -18.07 8.27 3.55
C LYS A 88 -16.55 8.45 3.66
N ASN A 89 -15.80 7.38 3.43
CA ASN A 89 -14.33 7.40 3.47
C ASN A 89 -13.72 8.24 2.35
N THR A 90 -14.40 8.39 1.22
CA THR A 90 -13.91 9.15 0.05
C THR A 90 -13.72 10.63 0.37
N ALA A 91 -14.68 11.26 1.04
CA ALA A 91 -14.57 12.67 1.41
C ALA A 91 -13.39 12.91 2.35
N LEU A 92 -13.22 12.04 3.35
CA LEU A 92 -12.07 12.09 4.27
C LEU A 92 -10.74 11.87 3.55
N ALA A 93 -10.68 10.91 2.62
CA ALA A 93 -9.49 10.63 1.83
C ALA A 93 -9.10 11.84 0.96
N GLN A 94 -10.06 12.44 0.26
CA GLN A 94 -9.85 13.62 -0.57
C GLN A 94 -9.31 14.81 0.24
N GLU A 95 -9.92 15.10 1.39
CA GLU A 95 -9.46 16.20 2.23
C GLU A 95 -8.07 15.92 2.83
N THR A 96 -7.83 14.67 3.23
CA THR A 96 -6.51 14.24 3.70
C THR A 96 -5.42 14.46 2.64
N ILE A 97 -5.70 14.11 1.38
CA ILE A 97 -4.76 14.30 0.26
C ILE A 97 -4.49 15.78 0.01
N LYS A 98 -5.51 16.65 0.05
CA LYS A 98 -5.32 18.11 -0.11
C LYS A 98 -4.40 18.68 0.97
N ILE A 99 -4.65 18.31 2.23
CA ILE A 99 -3.83 18.76 3.35
C ILE A 99 -2.41 18.21 3.23
N LEU A 100 -2.26 16.93 2.86
CA LEU A 100 -0.95 16.32 2.64
C LEU A 100 -0.19 17.07 1.54
N ALA A 101 -0.82 17.31 0.38
CA ALA A 101 -0.18 17.99 -0.74
C ALA A 101 0.31 19.41 -0.40
N ARG A 102 -0.41 20.14 0.46
CA ARG A 102 0.00 21.47 0.95
C ARG A 102 1.20 21.40 1.90
N ASN A 103 1.26 20.36 2.72
CA ASN A 103 2.23 20.24 3.83
C ASN A 103 3.41 19.32 3.51
N LEU A 104 3.41 18.65 2.34
CA LEU A 104 4.46 17.72 1.95
C LEU A 104 5.76 18.47 1.69
N LYS A 105 6.77 18.19 2.51
CA LYS A 105 8.12 18.70 2.30
C LYS A 105 8.70 18.11 1.02
N ARG A 106 9.42 18.94 0.24
CA ARG A 106 10.12 18.50 -0.97
C ARG A 106 11.40 17.73 -0.65
N GLU A 107 12.05 18.09 0.44
CA GLU A 107 13.25 17.42 0.95
C GLU A 107 12.87 16.04 1.51
N ARG A 108 13.71 15.04 1.21
CA ARG A 108 13.52 13.66 1.65
C ARG A 108 14.56 13.33 2.71
N ASP A 109 14.10 12.92 3.89
CA ASP A 109 14.96 12.48 4.99
C ASP A 109 15.11 10.94 5.03
N CYS A 110 14.79 10.25 3.94
CA CYS A 110 14.75 8.78 3.84
C CYS A 110 15.64 8.27 2.71
N GLU A 111 16.03 6.99 2.79
CA GLU A 111 16.90 6.32 1.82
C GLU A 111 16.14 5.74 0.60
N CYS A 112 14.84 6.01 0.48
CA CYS A 112 14.02 5.49 -0.62
C CYS A 112 14.56 5.88 -2.00
N ASP A 113 15.19 7.06 -2.11
CA ASP A 113 15.78 7.57 -3.35
C ASP A 113 17.03 6.81 -3.81
N ARG A 114 17.53 5.89 -2.98
CA ARG A 114 18.74 5.09 -3.18
C ARG A 114 18.51 3.60 -2.97
N ALA A 115 17.25 3.18 -2.87
CA ALA A 115 16.86 1.82 -2.52
C ALA A 115 17.45 0.77 -3.48
N LEU A 116 17.68 1.11 -4.75
CA LEU A 116 18.16 0.18 -5.75
C LEU A 116 19.69 0.03 -5.75
N SER A 117 20.41 0.97 -5.13
CA SER A 117 21.88 1.07 -5.17
C SER A 117 22.62 -0.19 -4.71
N THR A 118 22.03 -0.96 -3.79
CA THR A 118 22.61 -2.20 -3.25
C THR A 118 21.82 -3.45 -3.63
N ALA A 119 20.80 -3.32 -4.48
CA ALA A 119 19.88 -4.42 -4.84
C ALA A 119 20.17 -4.99 -6.25
N LEU A 120 21.04 -4.35 -7.03
CA LEU A 120 21.43 -4.81 -8.36
C LEU A 120 22.58 -5.82 -8.28
N ILE A 121 22.29 -7.09 -8.59
CA ILE A 121 23.29 -8.17 -8.64
C ILE A 121 23.87 -8.29 -10.05
N THR A 122 23.10 -7.96 -11.09
CA THR A 122 23.51 -8.09 -12.49
C THR A 122 24.62 -7.09 -12.83
N HIS A 123 25.77 -7.58 -13.27
CA HIS A 123 26.89 -6.73 -13.67
C HIS A 123 26.53 -5.89 -14.89
N ALA A 124 26.80 -4.58 -14.86
CA ALA A 124 26.36 -3.62 -15.87
C ALA A 124 26.75 -4.02 -17.30
N ASP A 125 27.96 -4.56 -17.47
CA ASP A 125 28.50 -4.98 -18.78
C ASP A 125 27.78 -6.19 -19.40
N THR A 126 27.04 -6.96 -18.60
CA THR A 126 26.31 -8.14 -19.08
C THR A 126 24.87 -7.82 -19.49
N ILE A 127 24.39 -6.62 -19.18
CA ILE A 127 23.01 -6.23 -19.46
C ILE A 127 22.85 -5.90 -20.95
N PRO A 128 21.99 -6.61 -21.70
CA PRO A 128 21.77 -6.31 -23.11
C PRO A 128 21.25 -4.88 -23.30
N ALA A 129 21.70 -4.21 -24.36
CA ALA A 129 21.33 -2.82 -24.65
C ALA A 129 19.80 -2.59 -24.69
N GLY A 130 19.04 -3.56 -25.19
CA GLY A 130 17.57 -3.50 -25.22
C GLY A 130 16.94 -3.49 -23.83
N ILE A 131 17.47 -4.26 -22.89
CA ILE A 131 17.00 -4.29 -21.50
C ILE A 131 17.41 -3.01 -20.77
N ARG A 132 18.65 -2.56 -20.98
CA ARG A 132 19.14 -1.28 -20.42
C ARG A 132 18.23 -0.11 -20.84
N LYS A 133 17.86 -0.06 -22.13
CA LYS A 133 16.92 0.96 -22.65
C LYS A 133 15.52 0.82 -22.04
N LYS A 134 15.03 -0.41 -21.87
CA LYS A 134 13.69 -0.67 -21.29
C LYS A 134 13.60 -0.20 -19.84
N LEU A 135 14.68 -0.36 -19.06
CA LEU A 135 14.72 -0.08 -17.63
C LEU A 135 15.38 1.25 -17.28
N ASP A 136 15.72 2.09 -18.27
CA ASP A 136 16.49 3.34 -18.08
C ASP A 136 15.88 4.25 -17.00
N LEU A 137 14.55 4.32 -16.91
CA LEU A 137 13.85 5.13 -15.90
C LEU A 137 14.14 4.70 -14.44
N LEU A 138 14.52 3.43 -14.23
CA LEU A 138 14.72 2.85 -12.91
C LEU A 138 16.22 2.70 -12.59
N VAL A 139 17.03 2.21 -13.54
CA VAL A 139 18.40 1.77 -13.25
C VAL A 139 19.49 2.75 -13.71
N LYS A 140 19.17 3.76 -14.55
CA LYS A 140 20.18 4.63 -15.18
C LYS A 140 21.16 5.28 -14.21
N LYS A 141 20.69 5.62 -13.00
CA LYS A 141 21.51 6.22 -11.94
C LYS A 141 22.67 5.31 -11.48
N TYR A 142 22.58 4.00 -11.73
CA TYR A 142 23.51 2.98 -11.25
C TYR A 142 24.27 2.26 -12.37
N MET A 143 24.05 2.64 -13.63
CA MET A 143 24.62 2.02 -14.84
C MET A 143 25.72 2.86 -15.46
#